data_AF-A0A182JKX2-F1
#
_entry.id   AF-A0A182JKX2-F1
#
_cell.length_a   1.000
_cell.length_b   1.000
_cell.length_c   1.000
_cell.angle_alpha   90.00
_cell.angle_beta   90.00
_cell.angle_gamma   90.00
#
_symmetry.space_group_name_H-M   'P 1'
#
loop_
_entity.id
_entity.type
_entity.pdbx_description
1 polymer ?
#
loop_
_entity_poly.entity_id
_entity_poly.type
_entity_poly.pdbx_seq_one_letter_code
_entity_poly.pdbx_strand_id
1 'polypeptide(L)'
;MKVKERVKMEQKERTRQQRMDKMIKRVQKQFVEVEKEKAAEKDVPVLAVADAQRVSTLSIAVPGSIMENAQSPELRTYLAGQIARAACIFQIDEIVVFDDCAPKNQLTDRLSTIETSEGATSARRCCIQLARILQYLECPQYLRKYFFPIHNDLKFCGLLNPLDSQHHLRQQSEFVFREGIVTNKPTKVGKGSYVNVGLLNDVRVDTELEPNMRVTVKLPEGVDLKSKKLRGKVVPPSQPRQETGIYWGYTVRIANSLSQVFTKCPYKGGYDMTIGTSDRGTNVHEVEPRSLSYCHALVVFGGVLGLDPALESDSKLTVDSVEDLFDEYLNTVPAQGSRTVRTEEAILISMAALGGKLQPANAPKPFADFEAIPQSRDTGIQQYAFNEKRSKTKPNPANTNHPVGTVDFTTDQNDNAQVDDDMSRFD
;
A
#
# COMPACT_ATOMS: atom_id res chain seq x y z
N MET A 1 -21.08 -34.84 -29.02
CA MET A 1 -20.64 -34.35 -27.68
C MET A 1 -20.29 -32.86 -27.68
N LYS A 2 -19.47 -32.35 -28.60
CA LYS A 2 -18.99 -30.94 -28.61
C LYS A 2 -20.06 -29.81 -28.65
N VAL A 3 -21.25 -30.06 -29.21
CA VAL A 3 -22.32 -29.03 -29.31
C VAL A 3 -23.05 -28.83 -27.97
N LYS A 4 -23.24 -29.90 -27.18
CA LYS A 4 -23.90 -29.81 -25.86
C LYS A 4 -23.05 -29.03 -24.84
N GLU A 5 -21.73 -29.13 -24.94
CA GLU A 5 -20.81 -28.38 -24.06
C GLU A 5 -20.79 -26.88 -24.40
N ARG A 6 -20.79 -26.52 -25.69
CA ARG A 6 -20.90 -25.11 -26.11
C ARG A 6 -22.20 -24.45 -25.65
N VAL A 7 -23.33 -25.13 -25.80
CA VAL A 7 -24.63 -24.60 -25.35
C VAL A 7 -24.67 -24.43 -23.82
N LYS A 8 -24.02 -25.33 -23.08
CA LYS A 8 -23.92 -25.25 -21.62
C LYS A 8 -23.02 -24.11 -21.15
N MET A 9 -21.92 -23.86 -21.87
CA MET A 9 -21.03 -22.70 -21.65
C MET A 9 -21.76 -21.38 -21.93
N GLU A 10 -22.43 -21.24 -23.07
CA GLU A 10 -23.20 -20.04 -23.42
C GLU A 10 -24.36 -19.77 -22.43
N GLN A 11 -24.98 -20.82 -21.92
CA GLN A 11 -25.99 -20.69 -20.86
C GLN A 11 -25.37 -20.26 -19.53
N LYS A 12 -24.20 -20.80 -19.14
CA LYS A 12 -23.47 -20.36 -17.93
C LYS A 12 -23.08 -18.88 -18.05
N GLU A 13 -22.57 -18.45 -19.20
CA GLU A 13 -22.21 -17.05 -19.49
C GLU A 13 -23.42 -16.12 -19.43
N ARG A 14 -24.55 -16.47 -20.07
CA ARG A 14 -25.78 -15.67 -19.98
C ARG A 14 -26.32 -15.57 -18.55
N THR A 15 -26.23 -16.65 -17.78
CA THR A 15 -26.68 -16.66 -16.38
C THR A 15 -25.76 -15.81 -15.51
N ARG A 16 -24.45 -15.88 -15.74
CA ARG A 16 -23.43 -15.03 -15.12
C ARG A 16 -23.70 -13.56 -15.40
N GLN A 17 -23.95 -13.21 -16.67
CA GLN A 17 -24.22 -11.83 -17.08
C GLN A 17 -25.52 -11.28 -16.47
N GLN A 18 -26.56 -12.11 -16.35
CA GLN A 18 -27.80 -11.72 -15.67
C GLN A 18 -27.63 -11.57 -14.14
N ARG A 19 -26.79 -12.39 -13.50
CA ARG A 19 -26.47 -12.28 -12.06
C ARG A 19 -25.66 -11.01 -11.80
N MET A 20 -24.67 -10.74 -12.66
CA MET A 20 -23.84 -9.54 -12.66
C MET A 20 -24.68 -8.28 -12.88
N ASP A 21 -25.59 -8.26 -13.85
CA ASP A 21 -26.52 -7.13 -14.05
C ASP A 21 -27.42 -6.88 -12.83
N LYS A 22 -27.87 -7.95 -12.16
CA LYS A 22 -28.65 -7.82 -10.91
C LYS A 22 -27.79 -7.29 -9.77
N MET A 23 -26.54 -7.73 -9.68
CA MET A 23 -25.58 -7.22 -8.69
C MET A 23 -25.26 -5.75 -8.96
N ILE A 24 -24.96 -5.36 -10.21
CA ILE A 24 -24.73 -3.97 -10.63
C ILE A 24 -25.94 -3.10 -10.31
N LYS A 25 -27.18 -3.55 -10.60
CA LYS A 25 -28.39 -2.79 -10.25
C LYS A 25 -28.58 -2.63 -8.73
N ARG A 26 -28.17 -3.63 -7.94
CA ARG A 26 -28.23 -3.58 -6.48
C ARG A 26 -27.15 -2.66 -5.91
N VAL A 27 -25.94 -2.74 -6.45
CA VAL A 27 -24.81 -1.85 -6.15
C VAL A 27 -25.16 -0.42 -6.53
N GLN A 28 -25.75 -0.16 -7.70
CA GLN A 28 -26.22 1.17 -8.11
C GLN A 28 -27.27 1.73 -7.16
N LYS A 29 -28.24 0.92 -6.72
CA LYS A 29 -29.25 1.37 -5.73
C LYS A 29 -28.60 1.72 -4.39
N GLN A 30 -27.68 0.90 -3.92
CA GLN A 30 -26.94 1.16 -2.68
C GLN A 30 -25.97 2.33 -2.82
N PHE A 31 -25.38 2.54 -4.00
CA PHE A 31 -24.51 3.67 -4.31
C PHE A 31 -25.30 4.98 -4.25
N VAL A 32 -26.53 5.00 -4.76
CA VAL A 32 -27.44 6.16 -4.63
C VAL A 32 -27.82 6.43 -3.18
N GLU A 33 -27.96 5.39 -2.33
CA GLU A 33 -28.20 5.56 -0.89
C GLU A 33 -26.96 6.11 -0.18
N VAL A 34 -25.77 5.57 -0.47
CA VAL A 34 -24.50 6.06 0.08
C VAL A 34 -24.18 7.48 -0.41
N GLU A 35 -24.50 7.84 -1.66
CA GLU A 35 -24.34 9.22 -2.15
C GLU A 35 -25.27 10.19 -1.43
N LYS A 36 -26.50 9.77 -1.07
CA LYS A 36 -27.40 10.60 -0.25
C LYS A 36 -26.85 10.81 1.16
N GLU A 37 -26.17 9.81 1.72
CA GLU A 37 -25.49 9.91 3.02
C GLU A 37 -24.22 10.76 2.93
N LYS A 38 -23.38 10.58 1.90
CA LYS A 38 -22.16 11.39 1.67
C LYS A 38 -22.46 12.84 1.32
N ALA A 39 -23.53 13.12 0.56
CA ALA A 39 -23.96 14.49 0.25
C ALA A 39 -24.46 15.28 1.49
N ALA A 40 -24.65 14.60 2.63
CA ALA A 40 -24.94 15.26 3.91
C ALA A 40 -23.66 15.72 4.65
N GLU A 41 -22.48 15.24 4.25
CA GLU A 41 -21.19 15.74 4.72
C GLU A 41 -20.71 16.91 3.83
N LYS A 42 -20.24 17.99 4.45
CA LYS A 42 -19.86 19.23 3.75
C LYS A 42 -18.60 19.02 2.91
N ASP A 43 -18.76 18.76 1.62
CA ASP A 43 -17.64 18.72 0.68
C ASP A 43 -17.06 20.11 0.41
N VAL A 44 -15.73 20.18 0.43
CA VAL A 44 -14.96 21.32 -0.08
C VAL A 44 -15.17 21.38 -1.59
N PRO A 45 -15.45 22.55 -2.20
CA PRO A 45 -15.69 22.64 -3.64
C PRO A 45 -14.41 22.37 -4.42
N VAL A 46 -14.18 21.11 -4.79
CA VAL A 46 -13.15 20.71 -5.74
C VAL A 46 -13.74 20.78 -7.14
N LEU A 47 -13.02 21.41 -8.09
CA LEU A 47 -13.42 21.44 -9.49
C LEU A 47 -13.59 20.00 -10.00
N ALA A 48 -14.80 19.64 -10.42
CA ALA A 48 -15.10 18.31 -10.92
C ALA A 48 -14.28 18.01 -12.18
N VAL A 49 -13.36 17.05 -12.08
CA VAL A 49 -12.63 16.52 -13.24
C VAL A 49 -13.60 15.65 -14.05
N ALA A 50 -13.66 15.90 -15.36
CA ALA A 50 -14.48 15.13 -16.29
C ALA A 50 -14.10 13.64 -16.26
N ASP A 51 -15.09 12.75 -16.33
CA ASP A 51 -14.88 11.29 -16.22
C ASP A 51 -13.88 10.76 -17.27
N ALA A 52 -13.84 11.38 -18.46
CA ALA A 52 -12.91 11.03 -19.54
C ALA A 52 -11.43 11.36 -19.26
N GLN A 53 -11.14 12.15 -18.21
CA GLN A 53 -9.77 12.50 -17.80
C GLN A 53 -9.32 11.72 -16.55
N ARG A 54 -10.18 10.84 -16.00
CA ARG A 54 -9.83 10.05 -14.83
C ARG A 54 -8.98 8.86 -15.23
N VAL A 55 -7.80 8.79 -14.63
CA VAL A 55 -6.88 7.65 -14.75
C VAL A 55 -7.53 6.41 -14.13
N SER A 56 -7.38 5.26 -14.78
CA SER A 56 -7.86 3.99 -14.27
C SER A 56 -7.17 3.63 -12.94
N THR A 57 -7.92 3.08 -11.99
CA THR A 57 -7.43 2.71 -10.66
C THR A 57 -7.42 1.20 -10.45
N LEU A 58 -6.53 0.75 -9.58
CA LEU A 58 -6.37 -0.65 -9.21
C LEU A 58 -6.47 -0.78 -7.69
N SER A 59 -7.48 -1.51 -7.22
CA SER A 59 -7.73 -1.77 -5.80
C SER A 59 -7.41 -3.23 -5.48
N ILE A 60 -6.94 -3.50 -4.27
CA ILE A 60 -6.87 -4.86 -3.72
C ILE A 60 -7.74 -4.99 -2.49
N ALA A 61 -8.34 -6.16 -2.27
CA ALA A 61 -9.01 -6.49 -1.02
C ALA A 61 -8.30 -7.64 -0.32
N VAL A 62 -8.04 -7.47 0.98
CA VAL A 62 -7.25 -8.37 1.80
C VAL A 62 -7.97 -8.60 3.14
N PRO A 63 -8.08 -9.85 3.62
CA PRO A 63 -8.78 -10.14 4.87
C PRO A 63 -7.93 -9.74 6.07
N GLY A 64 -8.54 -9.18 7.11
CA GLY A 64 -7.84 -8.79 8.33
C GLY A 64 -7.38 -9.98 9.19
N SER A 65 -8.02 -11.14 9.06
CA SER A 65 -7.69 -12.38 9.80
C SER A 65 -6.27 -12.87 9.58
N ILE A 66 -5.62 -12.52 8.47
CA ILE A 66 -4.24 -12.92 8.18
C ILE A 66 -3.24 -12.47 9.25
N MET A 67 -3.57 -11.39 9.96
CA MET A 67 -2.78 -10.86 11.08
C MET A 67 -2.76 -11.79 12.29
N GLU A 68 -3.77 -12.64 12.45
CA GLU A 68 -3.89 -13.59 13.56
C GLU A 68 -3.00 -14.82 13.34
N ASN A 69 -2.65 -15.12 12.09
CA ASN A 69 -1.74 -16.22 11.75
C ASN A 69 -0.26 -15.92 12.07
N ALA A 70 0.07 -14.66 12.35
CA ALA A 70 1.43 -14.26 12.70
C ALA A 70 1.78 -14.69 14.13
N GLN A 71 2.95 -15.33 14.28
CA GLN A 71 3.40 -15.95 15.53
C GLN A 71 3.80 -14.96 16.62
N SER A 72 4.16 -13.73 16.26
CA SER A 72 4.55 -12.68 17.21
C SER A 72 4.00 -11.31 16.81
N PRO A 73 3.89 -10.35 17.75
CA PRO A 73 3.50 -8.97 17.45
C PRO A 73 4.43 -8.27 16.43
N GLU A 74 5.72 -8.58 16.47
CA GLU A 74 6.72 -8.08 15.53
C GLU A 74 6.45 -8.61 14.12
N LEU A 75 6.29 -9.94 13.98
CA LEU A 75 5.98 -10.58 12.71
C LEU A 75 4.63 -10.15 12.15
N ARG A 76 3.65 -9.90 13.02
CA ARG A 76 2.34 -9.35 12.63
C ARG A 76 2.48 -7.96 12.00
N THR A 77 3.31 -7.12 12.61
CA THR A 77 3.58 -5.79 12.07
C THR A 77 4.35 -5.89 10.75
N TYR A 78 5.31 -6.81 10.67
CA TYR A 78 6.09 -7.09 9.45
C TYR A 78 5.21 -7.56 8.29
N LEU A 79 4.24 -8.45 8.54
CA LEU A 79 3.26 -8.91 7.57
C LEU A 79 2.48 -7.75 6.93
N ALA A 80 1.97 -6.82 7.74
CA ALA A 80 1.31 -5.62 7.24
C ALA A 80 2.26 -4.77 6.37
N GLY A 81 3.54 -4.69 6.73
CA GLY A 81 4.57 -4.05 5.94
C GLY A 81 4.84 -4.73 4.59
N GLN A 82 4.79 -6.06 4.51
CA GLN A 82 4.92 -6.81 3.25
C GLN A 82 3.78 -6.47 2.29
N ILE A 83 2.55 -6.40 2.79
CA ILE A 83 1.36 -6.01 2.00
C ILE A 83 1.49 -4.57 1.49
N ALA A 84 1.85 -3.63 2.37
CA ALA A 84 2.05 -2.23 2.01
C ALA A 84 3.12 -2.07 0.92
N ARG A 85 4.22 -2.82 1.01
CA ARG A 85 5.27 -2.81 -0.01
C ARG A 85 4.81 -3.39 -1.32
N ALA A 86 4.11 -4.53 -1.29
CA ALA A 86 3.53 -5.11 -2.50
C ALA A 86 2.58 -4.12 -3.19
N ALA A 87 1.73 -3.44 -2.42
CA ALA A 87 0.83 -2.41 -2.93
C ALA A 87 1.56 -1.26 -3.64
N CYS A 88 2.61 -0.71 -3.03
CA CYS A 88 3.41 0.35 -3.64
C CYS A 88 4.19 -0.11 -4.88
N ILE A 89 4.74 -1.33 -4.88
CA ILE A 89 5.49 -1.87 -6.03
C ILE A 89 4.59 -1.94 -7.28
N PHE A 90 3.35 -2.37 -7.11
CA PHE A 90 2.38 -2.52 -8.21
C PHE A 90 1.45 -1.31 -8.39
N GLN A 91 1.77 -0.17 -7.78
CA GLN A 91 1.03 1.10 -7.93
C GLN A 91 -0.48 1.00 -7.65
N ILE A 92 -0.84 0.19 -6.65
CA ILE A 92 -2.21 -0.03 -6.19
C ILE A 92 -2.75 1.26 -5.57
N ASP A 93 -3.95 1.68 -5.95
CA ASP A 93 -4.59 2.94 -5.51
C ASP A 93 -5.38 2.80 -4.21
N GLU A 94 -5.85 1.61 -3.90
CA GLU A 94 -6.68 1.35 -2.72
C GLU A 94 -6.42 -0.04 -2.14
N ILE A 95 -6.31 -0.12 -0.82
CA ILE A 95 -6.30 -1.38 -0.07
C ILE A 95 -7.56 -1.45 0.78
N VAL A 96 -8.40 -2.43 0.50
CA VAL A 96 -9.63 -2.72 1.25
C VAL A 96 -9.34 -3.83 2.25
N VAL A 97 -9.34 -3.50 3.54
CA VAL A 97 -9.22 -4.50 4.60
C VAL A 97 -10.61 -4.96 4.98
N PHE A 98 -10.92 -6.24 4.75
CA PHE A 98 -12.25 -6.78 5.06
C PHE A 98 -12.25 -7.80 6.19
N ASP A 99 -13.36 -7.88 6.93
CA ASP A 99 -13.62 -8.95 7.89
C ASP A 99 -14.18 -10.18 7.15
N ASP A 100 -13.47 -11.30 7.24
CA ASP A 100 -13.80 -12.59 6.63
C ASP A 100 -14.30 -13.62 7.65
N CYS A 101 -14.41 -13.25 8.92
CA CYS A 101 -14.71 -14.15 10.01
C CYS A 101 -16.17 -14.06 10.45
N ALA A 102 -16.78 -15.21 10.76
CA ALA A 102 -18.18 -15.30 11.16
C ALA A 102 -18.49 -14.56 12.49
N PRO A 103 -19.70 -13.99 12.65
CA PRO A 103 -20.15 -13.34 13.89
C PRO A 103 -20.12 -14.24 15.12
N LYS A 104 -20.11 -15.58 14.96
CA LYS A 104 -20.12 -16.53 16.09
C LYS A 104 -18.79 -16.59 16.86
N ASN A 105 -17.70 -16.02 16.32
CA ASN A 105 -16.41 -15.92 17.02
C ASN A 105 -16.33 -14.69 17.97
N GLN A 106 -17.45 -14.00 18.20
CA GLN A 106 -17.56 -12.78 19.03
C GLN A 106 -17.14 -12.91 20.50
N LEU A 107 -16.99 -14.12 21.05
CA LEU A 107 -16.61 -14.31 22.45
C LEU A 107 -15.19 -13.80 22.78
N THR A 108 -14.34 -13.58 21.77
CA THR A 108 -12.97 -13.04 21.92
C THR A 108 -12.69 -11.77 21.13
N ASP A 109 -13.61 -11.33 20.25
CA ASP A 109 -13.38 -10.21 19.34
C ASP A 109 -13.75 -8.87 19.97
N ARG A 110 -12.75 -8.18 20.52
CA ARG A 110 -12.88 -6.77 20.89
C ARG A 110 -12.99 -5.92 19.61
N LEU A 111 -14.19 -5.38 19.35
CA LEU A 111 -14.35 -4.29 18.38
C LEU A 111 -13.49 -3.10 18.84
N SER A 112 -12.83 -2.46 17.90
CA SER A 112 -12.15 -1.18 18.13
C SER A 112 -12.64 -0.18 17.10
N THR A 113 -12.29 1.09 17.27
CA THR A 113 -12.65 2.16 16.34
C THR A 113 -11.39 2.76 15.74
N ILE A 114 -11.45 3.11 14.46
CA ILE A 114 -10.40 3.80 13.73
C ILE A 114 -11.01 4.88 12.85
N GLU A 115 -10.38 6.03 12.81
CA GLU A 115 -10.70 7.07 11.84
C GLU A 115 -10.07 6.71 10.50
N THR A 116 -10.92 6.56 9.49
CA THR A 116 -10.52 6.33 8.10
C THR A 116 -10.92 7.55 7.27
N SER A 117 -10.57 7.56 5.97
CA SER A 117 -11.02 8.61 5.05
C SER A 117 -12.55 8.73 4.95
N GLU A 118 -13.30 7.71 5.38
CA GLU A 118 -14.77 7.69 5.43
C GLU A 118 -15.34 7.97 6.84
N GLY A 119 -14.50 8.42 7.79
CA GLY A 119 -14.88 8.67 9.17
C GLY A 119 -14.56 7.53 10.14
N ALA A 120 -15.13 7.59 11.35
CA ALA A 120 -14.89 6.62 12.42
C ALA A 120 -15.59 5.29 12.12
N THR A 121 -14.81 4.26 11.81
CA THR A 121 -15.30 2.91 11.53
C THR A 121 -14.97 1.97 12.68
N SER A 122 -15.98 1.24 13.17
CA SER A 122 -15.80 0.16 14.14
C SER A 122 -15.70 -1.18 13.42
N ALA A 123 -14.61 -1.89 13.69
CA ALA A 123 -14.29 -3.17 13.06
C ALA A 123 -13.49 -4.07 14.03
N ARG A 124 -13.23 -5.30 13.60
CA ARG A 124 -12.40 -6.24 14.36
C ARG A 124 -10.99 -5.68 14.58
N ARG A 125 -10.41 -5.98 15.75
CA ARG A 125 -9.08 -5.46 16.12
C ARG A 125 -8.00 -5.78 15.08
N CYS A 126 -7.99 -6.98 14.49
CA CYS A 126 -6.99 -7.36 13.48
C CYS A 126 -7.11 -6.53 12.20
N CYS A 127 -8.34 -6.28 11.72
CA CYS A 127 -8.62 -5.38 10.58
C CYS A 127 -8.13 -3.96 10.86
N ILE A 128 -8.41 -3.46 12.08
CA ILE A 128 -8.01 -2.12 12.51
C ILE A 128 -6.50 -1.98 12.64
N GLN A 129 -5.85 -2.99 13.23
CA GLN A 129 -4.40 -3.02 13.34
C GLN A 129 -3.75 -3.00 11.95
N LEU A 130 -4.24 -3.83 11.02
CA LEU A 130 -3.75 -3.86 9.64
C LEU A 130 -3.95 -2.50 8.97
N ALA A 131 -5.17 -1.97 8.97
CA ALA A 131 -5.49 -0.69 8.34
C ALA A 131 -4.65 0.47 8.91
N ARG A 132 -4.47 0.53 10.23
CA ARG A 132 -3.65 1.55 10.91
C ARG A 132 -2.18 1.49 10.49
N ILE A 133 -1.61 0.30 10.38
CA ILE A 133 -0.21 0.12 9.93
C ILE A 133 -0.08 0.52 8.45
N LEU A 134 -1.02 0.11 7.60
CA LEU A 134 -1.03 0.47 6.18
C LEU A 134 -1.10 1.99 5.97
N GLN A 135 -1.98 2.68 6.72
CA GLN A 135 -2.10 4.15 6.70
C GLN A 135 -0.82 4.83 7.22
N TYR A 136 -0.24 4.32 8.31
CA TYR A 136 1.01 4.85 8.85
C TYR A 136 2.16 4.77 7.85
N LEU A 137 2.27 3.65 7.14
CA LEU A 137 3.31 3.42 6.14
C LEU A 137 3.12 4.32 4.92
N GLU A 138 1.91 4.43 4.40
CA GLU A 138 1.60 5.30 3.27
C GLU A 138 1.86 6.77 3.59
N CYS A 139 1.60 7.20 4.82
CA CYS A 139 1.79 8.58 5.21
C CYS A 139 3.26 9.03 5.12
N PRO A 140 3.58 10.15 4.44
CA PRO A 140 4.92 10.72 4.39
C PRO A 140 5.50 10.99 5.79
N GLN A 141 6.80 10.72 5.96
CA GLN A 141 7.46 10.71 7.28
C GLN A 141 7.29 12.01 8.08
N TYR A 142 7.33 13.17 7.42
CA TYR A 142 7.18 14.48 8.07
C TYR A 142 5.75 14.75 8.56
N LEU A 143 4.75 14.01 8.08
CA LEU A 143 3.35 14.14 8.49
C LEU A 143 2.95 13.17 9.60
N ARG A 144 3.68 12.06 9.77
CA ARG A 144 3.30 10.98 10.70
C ARG A 144 3.07 11.45 12.14
N LYS A 145 3.88 12.39 12.62
CA LYS A 145 3.77 12.94 13.98
C LYS A 145 2.46 13.70 14.24
N TYR A 146 1.81 14.18 13.19
CA TYR A 146 0.56 14.94 13.30
C TYR A 146 -0.67 14.05 13.23
N PHE A 147 -0.65 13.04 12.35
CA PHE A 147 -1.81 12.15 12.14
C PHE A 147 -1.83 10.92 13.06
N PHE A 148 -0.67 10.48 13.56
CA PHE A 148 -0.58 9.23 14.31
C PHE A 148 -0.08 9.49 15.74
N PRO A 149 -0.98 9.47 16.75
CA PRO A 149 -0.56 9.49 18.14
C PRO A 149 0.20 8.20 18.50
N ILE A 150 0.92 8.23 19.62
CA ILE A 150 1.62 7.06 20.13
C ILE A 150 0.59 5.96 20.42
N HIS A 151 0.64 4.88 19.65
CA HIS A 151 -0.31 3.78 19.73
C HIS A 151 0.42 2.44 19.76
N ASN A 152 -0.07 1.48 20.56
CA ASN A 152 0.58 0.18 20.74
C ASN A 152 0.69 -0.61 19.42
N ASP A 153 -0.32 -0.52 18.55
CA ASP A 153 -0.30 -1.18 17.24
C ASP A 153 0.81 -0.67 16.31
N LEU A 154 1.35 0.53 16.57
CA LEU A 154 2.43 1.14 15.79
C LEU A 154 3.81 0.98 16.44
N LYS A 155 3.88 0.28 17.58
CA LYS A 155 5.10 0.11 18.38
C LYS A 155 6.28 -0.45 17.56
N PHE A 156 6.00 -1.38 16.66
CA PHE A 156 7.01 -2.06 15.86
C PHE A 156 7.15 -1.52 14.44
N CYS A 157 6.50 -0.40 14.10
CA CYS A 157 6.60 0.18 12.75
C CYS A 157 8.03 0.62 12.39
N GLY A 158 8.91 0.83 13.37
CA GLY A 158 10.33 1.10 13.14
C GLY A 158 11.13 -0.09 12.59
N LEU A 159 10.60 -1.32 12.68
CA LEU A 159 11.22 -2.53 12.10
C LEU A 159 10.93 -2.65 10.58
N LEU A 160 9.92 -1.94 10.09
CA LEU A 160 9.40 -2.16 8.75
C LEU A 160 10.33 -1.59 7.69
N ASN A 161 10.45 -2.34 6.59
CA ASN A 161 11.11 -1.86 5.39
C ASN A 161 10.40 -0.59 4.90
N PRO A 162 11.12 0.50 4.61
CA PRO A 162 10.51 1.74 4.16
C PRO A 162 9.74 1.49 2.86
N LEU A 163 8.61 2.18 2.65
CA LEU A 163 7.91 2.08 1.37
C LEU A 163 8.68 2.79 0.26
N ASP A 164 9.36 3.89 0.59
CA ASP A 164 10.04 4.78 -0.36
C ASP A 164 9.15 5.08 -1.59
N SER A 165 7.87 5.36 -1.33
CA SER A 165 6.90 5.70 -2.37
C SER A 165 7.22 7.08 -2.95
N GLN A 166 6.76 7.35 -4.17
CA GLN A 166 7.17 8.56 -4.92
C GLN A 166 6.71 9.88 -4.25
N HIS A 167 5.65 9.84 -3.43
CA HIS A 167 5.18 10.96 -2.62
C HIS A 167 5.93 11.12 -1.27
N HIS A 168 6.85 10.20 -0.92
CA HIS A 168 7.73 10.28 0.26
C HIS A 168 8.96 11.15 -0.03
N LEU A 169 8.69 12.38 -0.46
CA LEU A 169 9.71 13.32 -0.88
C LEU A 169 10.62 13.74 0.28
N ARG A 170 11.91 13.88 0.00
CA ARG A 170 12.85 14.51 0.93
C ARG A 170 12.66 16.02 0.88
N GLN A 171 13.18 16.74 1.88
CA GLN A 171 13.05 18.19 1.96
C GLN A 171 13.67 18.89 0.72
N GLN A 172 14.75 18.34 0.19
CA GLN A 172 15.48 18.85 -0.97
C GLN A 172 14.92 18.42 -2.33
N SER A 173 13.96 17.50 -2.38
CA SER A 173 13.42 17.00 -3.65
C SER A 173 12.59 18.07 -4.34
N GLU A 174 12.97 18.46 -5.56
CA GLU A 174 12.29 19.51 -6.32
C GLU A 174 11.16 18.90 -7.16
N PHE A 175 10.01 18.69 -6.54
CA PHE A 175 8.81 18.19 -7.22
C PHE A 175 7.62 19.14 -7.05
N VAL A 176 6.80 19.21 -8.11
CA VAL A 176 5.69 20.17 -8.26
C VAL A 176 4.56 19.89 -7.25
N PHE A 177 4.33 18.63 -6.88
CA PHE A 177 3.29 18.26 -5.93
C PHE A 177 3.91 17.83 -4.60
N ARG A 178 3.25 18.17 -3.49
CA ARG A 178 3.62 17.70 -2.16
C ARG A 178 2.38 17.44 -1.32
N GLU A 179 2.45 16.41 -0.50
CA GLU A 179 1.50 16.20 0.59
C GLU A 179 1.75 17.20 1.71
N GLY A 180 0.71 17.57 2.43
CA GLY A 180 0.84 18.52 3.52
C GLY A 180 -0.29 18.47 4.53
N ILE A 181 -0.06 19.16 5.64
CA ILE A 181 -1.04 19.35 6.72
C ILE A 181 -1.31 20.83 6.94
N VAL A 182 -2.59 21.20 7.05
CA VAL A 182 -3.00 22.57 7.37
C VAL A 182 -2.60 22.90 8.82
N THR A 183 -1.87 23.99 8.99
CA THR A 183 -1.35 24.44 10.29
C THR A 183 -2.31 25.39 11.00
N ASN A 184 -2.24 25.47 12.33
CA ASN A 184 -3.05 26.39 13.15
C ASN A 184 -2.56 27.86 13.11
N LYS A 185 -1.81 28.27 12.07
CA LYS A 185 -1.28 29.63 11.99
C LYS A 185 -2.40 30.62 11.70
N PRO A 186 -2.56 31.69 12.50
CA PRO A 186 -3.65 32.64 12.30
C PRO A 186 -3.45 33.38 10.97
N THR A 187 -4.46 33.29 10.11
CA THR A 187 -4.56 34.07 8.86
C THR A 187 -5.70 35.07 8.99
N LYS A 188 -5.60 36.19 8.25
CA LYS A 188 -6.73 37.12 8.15
C LYS A 188 -7.83 36.43 7.33
N VAL A 189 -9.10 36.65 7.67
CA VAL A 189 -10.24 36.14 6.91
C VAL A 189 -10.07 36.42 5.42
N GLY A 190 -10.24 35.41 4.56
CA GLY A 190 -10.06 35.52 3.11
C GLY A 190 -8.60 35.58 2.63
N LYS A 191 -7.61 35.33 3.51
CA LYS A 191 -6.18 35.24 3.12
C LYS A 191 -5.65 33.81 2.99
N GLY A 192 -6.56 32.83 3.04
CA GLY A 192 -6.30 31.39 2.92
C GLY A 192 -5.64 30.80 4.17
N SER A 193 -5.05 29.62 4.03
CA SER A 193 -4.39 28.88 5.13
C SER A 193 -2.89 28.67 4.88
N TYR A 194 -2.16 28.23 5.91
CA TYR A 194 -0.77 27.79 5.81
C TYR A 194 -0.69 26.26 5.90
N VAL A 195 0.07 25.64 5.00
CA VAL A 195 0.24 24.19 4.90
C VAL A 195 1.70 23.82 5.08
N ASN A 196 1.99 22.91 6.01
CA ASN A 196 3.31 22.30 6.15
C ASN A 196 3.41 21.14 5.14
N VAL A 197 4.29 21.28 4.15
CA VAL A 197 4.54 20.30 3.07
C VAL A 197 5.91 19.61 3.19
N GLY A 198 6.49 19.60 4.39
CA GLY A 198 7.81 19.01 4.65
C GLY A 198 9.01 19.86 4.20
N LEU A 199 8.76 21.14 3.87
CA LEU A 199 9.80 22.13 3.57
C LEU A 199 10.20 22.90 4.83
N LEU A 200 11.24 23.75 4.73
CA LEU A 200 11.68 24.59 5.86
C LEU A 200 10.62 25.63 6.25
N ASN A 201 9.86 26.12 5.27
CA ASN A 201 8.81 27.10 5.46
C ASN A 201 7.48 26.55 4.98
N ASP A 202 6.40 26.94 5.67
CA ASP A 202 5.04 26.57 5.27
C ASP A 202 4.66 27.27 3.97
N VAL A 203 3.85 26.59 3.18
CA VAL A 203 3.29 27.09 1.93
C VAL A 203 1.97 27.78 2.22
N ARG A 204 1.81 29.00 1.73
CA ARG A 204 0.53 29.70 1.80
C ARG A 204 -0.37 29.28 0.65
N VAL A 205 -1.57 28.83 0.98
CA VAL A 205 -2.63 28.50 0.01
C VAL A 205 -3.69 29.58 0.00
N ASP A 206 -4.44 29.69 -1.08
CA ASP A 206 -5.54 30.62 -1.29
C ASP A 206 -6.86 30.16 -0.65
N THR A 207 -7.03 28.85 -0.47
CA THR A 207 -8.20 28.26 0.19
C THR A 207 -8.13 28.35 1.71
N GLU A 208 -9.23 28.73 2.35
CA GLU A 208 -9.41 28.65 3.79
C GLU A 208 -9.86 27.23 4.17
N LEU A 209 -9.05 26.57 4.98
CA LEU A 209 -9.20 25.16 5.33
C LEU A 209 -9.08 24.96 6.83
N GLU A 210 -9.81 23.96 7.32
CA GLU A 210 -9.74 23.55 8.72
C GLU A 210 -8.33 23.05 9.07
N PRO A 211 -7.81 23.42 10.26
CA PRO A 211 -6.50 22.95 10.67
C PRO A 211 -6.45 21.43 10.88
N ASN A 212 -5.26 20.86 10.75
CA ASN A 212 -4.98 19.42 10.78
C ASN A 212 -5.57 18.60 9.62
N MET A 213 -6.10 19.24 8.58
CA MET A 213 -6.53 18.56 7.37
C MET A 213 -5.32 18.15 6.50
N ARG A 214 -5.31 16.91 6.01
CA ARG A 214 -4.33 16.44 5.00
C ARG A 214 -4.74 16.95 3.63
N VAL A 215 -3.80 17.56 2.90
CA VAL A 215 -4.05 18.11 1.56
C VAL A 215 -2.87 17.86 0.62
N THR A 216 -3.16 17.75 -0.66
CA THR A 216 -2.16 17.77 -1.73
C THR A 216 -2.01 19.20 -2.24
N VAL A 217 -0.79 19.71 -2.31
CA VAL A 217 -0.47 21.08 -2.74
C VAL A 217 0.35 21.04 -4.02
N LYS A 218 -0.09 21.79 -5.03
CA LYS A 218 0.65 22.08 -6.24
C LYS A 218 1.45 23.37 -6.07
N LEU A 219 2.77 23.27 -6.16
CA LEU A 219 3.70 24.38 -6.16
C LEU A 219 3.87 24.93 -7.59
N PRO A 220 4.16 26.23 -7.77
CA PRO A 220 4.56 26.76 -9.06
C PRO A 220 5.91 26.19 -9.51
N GLU A 221 6.11 26.07 -10.82
CA GLU A 221 7.37 25.58 -11.40
C GLU A 221 8.52 26.55 -11.15
N GLY A 222 9.73 26.01 -10.94
CA GLY A 222 10.97 26.80 -10.76
C GLY A 222 11.04 27.60 -9.46
N VAL A 223 10.22 27.29 -8.46
CA VAL A 223 10.22 28.01 -7.17
C VAL A 223 11.38 27.55 -6.28
N ASP A 224 12.11 28.52 -5.72
CA ASP A 224 13.08 28.26 -4.66
C ASP A 224 12.39 27.74 -3.40
N LEU A 225 12.56 26.44 -3.12
CA LEU A 225 11.99 25.74 -1.97
C LEU A 225 12.46 26.29 -0.61
N LYS A 226 13.53 27.08 -0.57
CA LYS A 226 14.04 27.73 0.65
C LYS A 226 13.41 29.10 0.90
N SER A 227 12.64 29.61 -0.05
CA SER A 227 11.97 30.91 0.06
C SER A 227 11.04 30.95 1.27
N LYS A 228 11.02 32.10 1.97
CA LYS A 228 10.08 32.36 3.08
C LYS A 228 8.65 32.66 2.61
N LYS A 229 8.46 32.89 1.31
CA LYS A 229 7.19 33.31 0.70
C LYS A 229 6.70 32.29 -0.33
N LEU A 230 6.62 31.03 0.06
CA LEU A 230 6.07 29.99 -0.79
C LEU A 230 4.56 30.13 -0.91
N ARG A 231 4.07 30.01 -2.14
CA ARG A 231 2.65 29.97 -2.47
C ARG A 231 2.36 28.70 -3.25
N GLY A 232 1.22 28.09 -3.01
CA GLY A 232 0.77 26.90 -3.71
C GLY A 232 -0.75 26.88 -3.80
N LYS A 233 -1.27 25.95 -4.59
CA LYS A 233 -2.70 25.73 -4.74
C LYS A 233 -3.06 24.35 -4.21
N VAL A 234 -4.15 24.25 -3.45
CA VAL A 234 -4.68 22.95 -3.01
C VAL A 234 -5.34 22.29 -4.21
N VAL A 235 -5.01 21.01 -4.41
CA VAL A 235 -5.47 20.20 -5.53
C VAL A 235 -6.00 18.85 -5.04
N PRO A 236 -6.90 18.20 -5.79
CA PRO A 236 -7.31 16.83 -5.46
C PRO A 236 -6.13 15.85 -5.49
N PRO A 237 -6.15 14.81 -4.63
CA PRO A 237 -5.05 13.85 -4.51
C PRO A 237 -4.85 12.98 -5.76
N SER A 238 -5.82 12.94 -6.68
CA SER A 238 -5.71 12.26 -7.97
C SER A 238 -4.98 13.08 -9.03
N GLN A 239 -4.83 14.40 -8.83
CA GLN A 239 -4.24 15.30 -9.82
C GLN A 239 -2.75 15.02 -10.11
N PRO A 240 -1.88 14.68 -9.13
CA PRO A 240 -0.50 14.28 -9.43
C PRO A 240 -0.42 13.14 -10.44
N ARG A 241 -1.18 12.06 -10.20
CA ARG A 241 -1.23 10.89 -11.10
C ARG A 241 -1.81 11.22 -12.48
N GLN A 242 -2.82 12.10 -12.56
CA GLN A 242 -3.40 12.53 -13.83
C GLN A 242 -2.47 13.42 -14.66
N GLU A 243 -1.77 14.36 -14.02
CA GLU A 243 -0.95 15.33 -14.74
C GLU A 243 0.41 14.79 -15.12
N THR A 244 1.08 14.10 -14.19
CA THR A 244 2.47 13.65 -14.35
C THR A 244 2.62 12.14 -14.51
N GLY A 245 1.60 11.35 -14.16
CA GLY A 245 1.69 9.89 -14.17
C GLY A 245 2.39 9.29 -12.95
N ILE A 246 2.77 10.11 -11.97
CA ILE A 246 3.40 9.66 -10.73
C ILE A 246 2.40 8.87 -9.89
N TYR A 247 2.86 7.78 -9.27
CA TYR A 247 2.12 7.07 -8.25
C TYR A 247 2.12 7.87 -6.94
N TRP A 248 0.93 8.03 -6.35
CA TRP A 248 0.72 8.95 -5.22
C TRP A 248 0.26 8.23 -3.95
N GLY A 249 0.68 6.98 -3.78
CA GLY A 249 0.28 6.14 -2.65
C GLY A 249 -1.09 5.49 -2.84
N TYR A 250 -1.58 4.89 -1.76
CA TYR A 250 -2.87 4.20 -1.72
C TYR A 250 -3.77 4.77 -0.62
N THR A 251 -5.08 4.65 -0.81
CA THR A 251 -6.05 4.84 0.28
C THR A 251 -6.34 3.52 0.99
N VAL A 252 -6.68 3.56 2.27
CA VAL A 252 -7.04 2.36 3.04
C VAL A 252 -8.49 2.47 3.50
N ARG A 253 -9.30 1.47 3.15
CA ARG A 253 -10.70 1.38 3.52
C ARG A 253 -10.96 0.11 4.31
N ILE A 254 -11.88 0.17 5.27
CA ILE A 254 -12.29 -0.99 6.07
C ILE A 254 -13.69 -1.42 5.65
N ALA A 255 -13.87 -2.72 5.41
CA ALA A 255 -15.15 -3.33 5.10
C ALA A 255 -15.48 -4.38 6.16
N ASN A 256 -16.65 -4.28 6.80
CA ASN A 256 -17.01 -5.22 7.88
C ASN A 256 -17.53 -6.58 7.37
N SER A 257 -17.52 -6.79 6.05
CA SER A 257 -17.86 -8.07 5.42
C SER A 257 -17.43 -8.05 3.95
N LEU A 258 -17.44 -9.21 3.29
CA LEU A 258 -17.09 -9.33 1.87
C LEU A 258 -18.04 -8.51 0.97
N SER A 259 -19.34 -8.47 1.23
CA SER A 259 -20.27 -7.63 0.46
C SER A 259 -19.92 -6.15 0.53
N GLN A 260 -19.46 -5.67 1.70
CA GLN A 260 -19.07 -4.26 1.87
C GLN A 260 -17.82 -3.87 1.06
N VAL A 261 -17.00 -4.84 0.64
CA VAL A 261 -15.90 -4.57 -0.29
C VAL A 261 -16.45 -3.95 -1.57
N PHE A 262 -17.54 -4.51 -2.11
CA PHE A 262 -18.19 -4.08 -3.34
C PHE A 262 -19.15 -2.90 -3.13
N THR A 263 -20.00 -2.96 -2.09
CA THR A 263 -21.09 -1.97 -1.93
C THR A 263 -20.61 -0.62 -1.44
N LYS A 264 -19.51 -0.57 -0.67
CA LYS A 264 -18.88 0.68 -0.21
C LYS A 264 -17.70 1.10 -1.10
N CYS A 265 -17.77 0.80 -2.39
CA CYS A 265 -16.77 1.27 -3.35
C CYS A 265 -16.76 2.82 -3.40
N PRO A 266 -15.58 3.48 -3.40
CA PRO A 266 -15.50 4.93 -3.48
C PRO A 266 -15.77 5.48 -4.90
N TYR A 267 -15.77 4.62 -5.93
CA TYR A 267 -15.89 5.02 -7.32
C TYR A 267 -17.33 5.01 -7.80
N LYS A 268 -17.70 6.06 -8.55
CA LYS A 268 -19.01 6.15 -9.20
C LYS A 268 -19.15 5.07 -10.25
N GLY A 269 -20.12 4.17 -10.05
CA GLY A 269 -20.33 3.00 -10.91
C GLY A 269 -19.75 1.70 -10.34
N GLY A 270 -19.02 1.75 -9.22
CA GLY A 270 -18.39 0.58 -8.61
C GLY A 270 -17.10 0.16 -9.32
N TYR A 271 -16.62 -1.04 -8.99
CA TYR A 271 -15.54 -1.69 -9.73
C TYR A 271 -16.14 -2.33 -10.99
N ASP A 272 -15.60 -1.99 -12.16
CA ASP A 272 -16.05 -2.51 -13.45
C ASP A 272 -15.29 -3.77 -13.89
N MET A 273 -14.24 -4.13 -13.16
CA MET A 273 -13.52 -5.39 -13.29
C MET A 273 -13.19 -5.95 -11.91
N THR A 274 -13.70 -7.12 -11.60
CA THR A 274 -13.50 -7.80 -10.31
C THR A 274 -12.83 -9.15 -10.52
N ILE A 275 -11.70 -9.36 -9.85
CA ILE A 275 -10.88 -10.56 -9.98
C ILE A 275 -10.77 -11.21 -8.60
N GLY A 276 -11.27 -12.42 -8.44
CA GLY A 276 -11.01 -13.24 -7.26
C GLY A 276 -9.83 -14.17 -7.49
N THR A 277 -8.97 -14.36 -6.49
CA THR A 277 -7.82 -15.27 -6.59
C THR A 277 -8.06 -16.55 -5.78
N SER A 278 -7.82 -17.71 -6.38
CA SER A 278 -7.83 -19.02 -5.69
C SER A 278 -7.06 -20.07 -6.50
N ASP A 279 -6.50 -21.04 -5.80
CA ASP A 279 -5.96 -22.29 -6.35
C ASP A 279 -6.97 -23.08 -7.23
N ARG A 280 -8.28 -22.89 -7.00
CA ARG A 280 -9.38 -23.49 -7.78
C ARG A 280 -9.85 -22.64 -8.97
N GLY A 281 -9.27 -21.46 -9.16
CA GLY A 281 -9.59 -20.59 -10.29
C GLY A 281 -9.05 -21.11 -11.63
N THR A 282 -9.44 -20.44 -12.71
CA THR A 282 -8.91 -20.70 -14.05
C THR A 282 -7.44 -20.25 -14.15
N ASN A 283 -6.64 -20.95 -14.96
CA ASN A 283 -5.21 -20.69 -15.02
C ASN A 283 -4.91 -19.31 -15.61
N VAL A 284 -4.18 -18.45 -14.88
CA VAL A 284 -3.83 -17.09 -15.33
C VAL A 284 -3.06 -17.07 -16.65
N HIS A 285 -2.34 -18.13 -16.99
CA HIS A 285 -1.60 -18.23 -18.25
C HIS A 285 -2.51 -18.38 -19.47
N GLU A 286 -3.74 -18.87 -19.28
CA GLU A 286 -4.75 -19.03 -20.33
C GLU A 286 -5.50 -17.72 -20.61
N VAL A 287 -5.41 -16.73 -19.72
CA VAL A 287 -5.98 -15.39 -19.94
C VAL A 287 -5.17 -14.69 -21.02
N GLU A 288 -5.83 -14.14 -22.03
CA GLU A 288 -5.14 -13.43 -23.12
C GLU A 288 -4.45 -12.15 -22.62
N PRO A 289 -3.29 -11.77 -23.20
CA PRO A 289 -2.64 -10.50 -22.86
C PRO A 289 -3.57 -9.30 -23.12
N ARG A 290 -3.59 -8.35 -22.18
CA ARG A 290 -4.42 -7.14 -22.26
C ARG A 290 -5.92 -7.40 -22.49
N SER A 291 -6.45 -8.56 -22.14
CA SER A 291 -7.89 -8.84 -22.32
C SER A 291 -8.76 -8.22 -21.23
N LEU A 292 -8.19 -7.92 -20.07
CA LEU A 292 -8.93 -7.45 -18.89
C LEU A 292 -8.95 -5.92 -18.86
N SER A 293 -9.86 -5.32 -19.64
CA SER A 293 -10.05 -3.87 -19.71
C SER A 293 -10.78 -3.33 -18.48
N TYR A 294 -10.32 -2.21 -17.90
CA TYR A 294 -10.94 -1.63 -16.70
C TYR A 294 -10.76 -0.11 -16.53
N CYS A 295 -11.74 0.51 -15.89
CA CYS A 295 -11.64 1.85 -15.30
C CYS A 295 -11.25 1.75 -13.81
N HIS A 296 -11.88 0.85 -13.07
CA HIS A 296 -11.67 0.60 -11.64
C HIS A 296 -11.64 -0.91 -11.38
N ALA A 297 -10.45 -1.48 -11.35
CA ALA A 297 -10.28 -2.92 -11.10
C ALA A 297 -10.15 -3.21 -9.60
N LEU A 298 -10.69 -4.35 -9.16
CA LEU A 298 -10.55 -4.88 -7.82
C LEU A 298 -10.01 -6.30 -7.87
N VAL A 299 -8.90 -6.57 -7.20
CA VAL A 299 -8.36 -7.92 -7.00
C VAL A 299 -8.56 -8.36 -5.55
N VAL A 300 -9.30 -9.44 -5.33
CA VAL A 300 -9.69 -9.91 -4.00
C VAL A 300 -8.94 -11.17 -3.63
N PHE A 301 -8.22 -11.10 -2.51
CA PHE A 301 -7.42 -12.18 -1.97
C PHE A 301 -8.13 -12.84 -0.78
N GLY A 302 -8.02 -14.16 -0.69
CA GLY A 302 -8.50 -14.92 0.45
C GLY A 302 -7.48 -15.00 1.58
N GLY A 303 -7.96 -15.46 2.74
CA GLY A 303 -7.09 -15.86 3.85
C GLY A 303 -6.51 -17.26 3.60
N VAL A 304 -6.09 -17.92 4.68
CA VAL A 304 -5.51 -19.28 4.61
C VAL A 304 -6.47 -20.31 4.00
N LEU A 305 -7.77 -20.11 4.22
CA LEU A 305 -8.84 -20.98 3.72
C LEU A 305 -9.46 -20.47 2.41
N GLY A 306 -8.84 -19.49 1.75
CA GLY A 306 -9.39 -18.85 0.56
C GLY A 306 -10.50 -17.85 0.90
N LEU A 307 -11.45 -17.70 -0.03
CA LEU A 307 -12.53 -16.71 0.04
C LEU A 307 -13.87 -17.29 0.52
N ASP A 308 -13.99 -18.62 0.61
CA ASP A 308 -15.22 -19.31 1.02
C ASP A 308 -15.68 -18.91 2.44
N PRO A 309 -14.81 -18.82 3.46
CA PRO A 309 -15.25 -18.39 4.79
C PRO A 309 -15.85 -16.98 4.81
N ALA A 310 -15.33 -16.09 3.96
CA ALA A 310 -15.82 -14.73 3.83
C ALA A 310 -17.22 -14.68 3.17
N LEU A 311 -17.49 -15.60 2.23
CA LEU A 311 -18.82 -15.76 1.63
C LEU A 311 -19.80 -16.37 2.63
N GLU A 312 -19.40 -17.44 3.33
CA GLU A 312 -20.25 -18.14 4.31
C GLU A 312 -20.62 -17.26 5.52
N SER A 313 -19.74 -16.33 5.90
CA SER A 313 -19.97 -15.39 7.00
C SER A 313 -20.87 -14.21 6.62
N ASP A 314 -21.03 -13.90 5.33
CA ASP A 314 -21.81 -12.76 4.85
C ASP A 314 -23.19 -13.19 4.33
N SER A 315 -24.19 -13.16 5.22
CA SER A 315 -25.58 -13.48 4.89
C SER A 315 -26.25 -12.56 3.87
N LYS A 316 -25.63 -11.44 3.49
CA LYS A 316 -26.15 -10.54 2.45
C LYS A 316 -25.81 -11.03 1.04
N LEU A 317 -24.77 -11.85 0.92
CA LEU A 317 -24.40 -12.53 -0.32
C LEU A 317 -25.29 -13.77 -0.46
N THR A 318 -25.93 -13.91 -1.61
CA THR A 318 -26.93 -14.97 -1.90
C THR A 318 -26.48 -15.86 -3.05
N VAL A 319 -25.16 -15.86 -3.32
CA VAL A 319 -24.57 -16.67 -4.38
C VAL A 319 -24.18 -18.04 -3.85
N ASP A 320 -24.27 -19.05 -4.72
CA ASP A 320 -23.98 -20.44 -4.36
C ASP A 320 -22.47 -20.71 -4.29
N SER A 321 -21.68 -19.92 -5.03
CA SER A 321 -20.23 -20.11 -5.14
C SER A 321 -19.49 -18.78 -5.14
N VAL A 322 -18.24 -18.79 -4.67
CA VAL A 322 -17.38 -17.60 -4.63
C VAL A 322 -17.06 -17.10 -6.05
N GLU A 323 -16.92 -18.01 -7.02
CA GLU A 323 -16.64 -17.65 -8.42
C GLU A 323 -17.73 -16.74 -9.02
N ASP A 324 -18.98 -16.87 -8.56
CA ASP A 324 -20.11 -16.06 -9.03
C ASP A 324 -20.04 -14.59 -8.56
N LEU A 325 -19.16 -14.25 -7.62
CA LEU A 325 -18.96 -12.86 -7.16
C LEU A 325 -18.06 -12.03 -8.09
N PHE A 326 -17.31 -12.68 -8.99
CA PHE A 326 -16.22 -12.05 -9.73
C PHE A 326 -16.41 -12.16 -11.24
N ASP A 327 -15.92 -11.14 -11.96
CA ASP A 327 -15.80 -11.14 -13.42
C ASP A 327 -14.73 -12.12 -13.91
N GLU A 328 -13.68 -12.32 -13.11
CA GLU A 328 -12.68 -13.36 -13.31
C GLU A 328 -12.34 -14.05 -11.99
N TYR A 329 -12.15 -15.37 -12.04
CA TYR A 329 -11.73 -16.15 -10.88
C TYR A 329 -10.52 -16.99 -11.26
N LEU A 330 -9.35 -16.58 -10.78
CA LEU A 330 -8.06 -16.96 -11.35
C LEU A 330 -7.16 -17.69 -10.34
N ASN A 331 -6.51 -18.74 -10.81
CA ASN A 331 -5.33 -19.33 -10.21
C ASN A 331 -4.08 -18.69 -10.81
N THR A 332 -3.41 -17.87 -10.00
CA THR A 332 -2.20 -17.14 -10.39
C THR A 332 -0.90 -17.89 -10.12
N VAL A 333 -0.98 -19.06 -9.47
CA VAL A 333 0.18 -19.91 -9.13
C VAL A 333 -0.11 -21.37 -9.56
N PRO A 334 -0.29 -21.62 -10.87
CA PRO A 334 -0.54 -22.96 -11.36
C PRO A 334 0.65 -23.88 -11.03
N ALA A 335 0.35 -25.12 -10.66
CA ALA A 335 1.35 -26.12 -10.24
C ALA A 335 2.26 -25.64 -9.07
N GLN A 336 1.70 -24.89 -8.11
CA GLN A 336 2.42 -24.50 -6.89
C GLN A 336 3.05 -25.72 -6.18
N GLY A 337 4.32 -25.59 -5.80
CA GLY A 337 5.06 -26.63 -5.08
C GLY A 337 4.75 -26.69 -3.57
N SER A 338 4.18 -25.63 -3.02
CA SER A 338 3.64 -25.60 -1.66
C SER A 338 2.16 -25.96 -1.68
N ARG A 339 1.65 -26.58 -0.61
CA ARG A 339 0.21 -26.85 -0.48
C ARG A 339 -0.62 -25.58 -0.32
N THR A 340 -0.03 -24.53 0.26
CA THR A 340 -0.68 -23.24 0.47
C THR A 340 0.27 -22.11 0.10
N VAL A 341 -0.29 -21.02 -0.41
CA VAL A 341 0.42 -19.76 -0.64
C VAL A 341 -0.15 -18.75 0.34
N ARG A 342 0.70 -18.08 1.11
CA ARG A 342 0.24 -17.07 2.08
C ARG A 342 -0.24 -15.84 1.35
N THR A 343 -1.18 -15.11 1.94
CA THR A 343 -1.85 -13.96 1.28
C THR A 343 -0.85 -12.89 0.81
N GLU A 344 0.16 -12.54 1.60
CA GLU A 344 1.16 -11.54 1.19
C GLU A 344 2.13 -12.03 0.10
N GLU A 345 2.35 -13.34 -0.02
CA GLU A 345 3.06 -13.95 -1.16
C GLU A 345 2.17 -13.93 -2.40
N ALA A 346 0.91 -14.32 -2.24
CA ALA A 346 -0.08 -14.37 -3.30
C ALA A 346 -0.31 -13.00 -3.94
N ILE A 347 -0.31 -11.91 -3.15
CA ILE A 347 -0.41 -10.55 -3.69
C ILE A 347 0.75 -10.29 -4.66
N LEU A 348 2.00 -10.51 -4.24
CA LEU A 348 3.16 -10.24 -5.09
C LEU A 348 3.12 -11.07 -6.39
N ILE A 349 2.82 -12.36 -6.30
CA ILE A 349 2.80 -13.26 -7.45
C ILE A 349 1.64 -12.91 -8.38
N SER A 350 0.45 -12.69 -7.83
CA SER A 350 -0.75 -12.39 -8.61
C SER A 350 -0.64 -11.06 -9.34
N MET A 351 -0.16 -10.01 -8.67
CA MET A 351 0.00 -8.71 -9.32
C MET A 351 1.07 -8.75 -10.42
N ALA A 352 2.14 -9.52 -10.24
CA ALA A 352 3.12 -9.76 -11.29
C ALA A 352 2.52 -10.50 -12.50
N ALA A 353 1.75 -11.56 -12.25
CA ALA A 353 1.11 -12.36 -13.30
C ALA A 353 0.05 -11.56 -14.06
N LEU A 354 -0.72 -10.72 -13.36
CA LEU A 354 -1.79 -9.89 -13.92
C LEU A 354 -1.28 -8.66 -14.68
N GLY A 355 -0.06 -8.20 -14.41
CA GLY A 355 0.48 -6.97 -15.03
C GLY A 355 0.47 -6.98 -16.57
N GLY A 356 0.64 -8.15 -17.20
CA GLY A 356 0.55 -8.31 -18.66
C GLY A 356 -0.87 -8.57 -19.20
N LYS A 357 -1.85 -8.79 -18.31
CA LYS A 357 -3.24 -9.17 -18.63
C LYS A 357 -4.20 -8.00 -18.47
N LEU A 358 -3.93 -7.14 -17.48
CA LEU A 358 -4.69 -5.93 -17.19
C LEU A 358 -4.45 -4.85 -18.24
N GLN A 359 -5.53 -4.23 -18.73
CA GLN A 359 -5.50 -3.10 -19.65
C GLN A 359 -6.30 -1.92 -19.08
N PRO A 360 -5.64 -0.87 -18.56
CA PRO A 360 -6.36 0.32 -18.12
C PRO A 360 -7.02 1.02 -19.31
N ALA A 361 -8.31 1.33 -19.19
CA ALA A 361 -9.05 2.13 -20.17
C ALA A 361 -8.42 3.52 -20.35
N ASN A 362 -8.03 4.15 -19.24
CA ASN A 362 -7.34 5.43 -19.20
C ASN A 362 -6.01 5.27 -18.46
N ALA A 363 -4.94 4.91 -19.17
CA ALA A 363 -3.62 4.75 -18.58
C ALA A 363 -3.08 6.09 -18.03
N PRO A 364 -2.35 6.10 -16.90
CA PRO A 364 -1.58 7.27 -16.50
C PRO A 364 -0.56 7.63 -17.57
N LYS A 365 -0.19 8.91 -17.66
CA LYS A 365 0.91 9.32 -18.53
C LYS A 365 2.21 8.63 -18.08
N PRO A 366 3.16 8.38 -19.00
CA PRO A 366 4.49 7.97 -18.60
C PRO A 366 5.12 9.05 -17.73
N PHE A 367 5.53 8.70 -16.51
CA PHE A 367 6.27 9.62 -15.65
C PHE A 367 7.67 9.86 -16.25
N ALA A 368 8.06 11.13 -16.38
CA ALA A 368 9.33 11.53 -17.01
C ALA A 368 10.33 12.15 -16.04
N ASP A 369 9.87 12.74 -14.93
CA ASP A 369 10.69 13.56 -14.04
C ASP A 369 11.36 12.73 -12.93
N PHE A 370 12.06 11.65 -13.31
CA PHE A 370 12.73 10.77 -12.34
C PHE A 370 13.85 11.46 -11.56
N GLU A 371 14.44 12.53 -12.10
CA GLU A 371 15.48 13.33 -11.42
C GLU A 371 14.90 14.19 -10.28
N ALA A 372 13.61 14.52 -10.34
CA ALA A 372 12.91 15.34 -9.35
C ALA A 372 12.58 14.56 -8.06
N ILE A 373 12.61 13.24 -8.11
CA ILE A 373 12.20 12.36 -7.01
C ILE A 373 13.37 11.49 -6.53
N PRO A 374 13.41 11.11 -5.23
CA PRO A 374 14.45 10.23 -4.72
C PRO A 374 14.48 8.91 -5.47
N GLN A 375 15.63 8.56 -6.03
CA GLN A 375 15.89 7.29 -6.69
C GLN A 375 16.58 6.32 -5.73
N SER A 376 16.61 5.04 -6.09
CA SER A 376 17.33 4.00 -5.33
C SER A 376 18.81 4.35 -5.10
N ARG A 377 19.45 5.03 -6.07
CA ARG A 377 20.82 5.54 -5.98
C ARG A 377 21.01 6.63 -4.90
N ASP A 378 19.94 7.34 -4.54
CA ASP A 378 19.95 8.44 -3.57
C ASP A 378 19.71 7.96 -2.13
N THR A 379 19.55 6.64 -1.92
CA THR A 379 19.40 6.05 -0.58
C THR A 379 20.70 6.10 0.23
N GLY A 380 21.82 6.48 -0.39
CA GLY A 380 23.13 6.60 0.28
C GLY A 380 23.74 5.25 0.66
N ILE A 381 23.14 4.13 0.25
CA ILE A 381 23.69 2.79 0.47
C ILE A 381 24.81 2.59 -0.54
N GLN A 382 26.05 2.81 -0.10
CA GLN A 382 27.22 2.30 -0.81
C GLN A 382 27.15 0.77 -0.77
N GLN A 383 26.86 0.14 -1.92
CA GLN A 383 26.93 -1.31 -2.05
C GLN A 383 28.32 -1.78 -1.63
N TYR A 384 28.41 -2.38 -0.45
CA TYR A 384 29.55 -3.16 0.03
C TYR A 384 30.94 -2.58 -0.27
N ALA A 385 31.42 -1.66 0.58
CA ALA A 385 32.87 -1.50 0.79
C ALA A 385 33.44 -2.70 1.57
N PHE A 386 33.12 -3.92 1.13
CA PHE A 386 33.66 -5.17 1.66
C PHE A 386 34.74 -5.64 0.66
N ASN A 387 35.87 -4.92 0.62
CA ASN A 387 37.20 -5.36 0.13
C ASN A 387 38.15 -4.23 -0.30
N GLU A 388 37.91 -2.97 0.07
CA GLU A 388 39.06 -2.06 0.18
C GLU A 388 39.81 -2.43 1.45
N LYS A 389 40.63 -3.48 1.34
CA LYS A 389 41.74 -3.73 2.27
C LYS A 389 42.35 -2.36 2.55
N ARG A 390 42.36 -1.97 3.83
CA ARG A 390 43.26 -0.95 4.38
C ARG A 390 44.66 -1.20 3.81
N SER A 391 44.95 -0.57 2.68
CA SER A 391 46.30 -0.33 2.22
C SER A 391 46.84 0.63 3.27
N LYS A 392 47.51 0.07 4.28
CA LYS A 392 48.35 0.86 5.19
C LYS A 392 49.34 1.59 4.28
N THR A 393 49.10 2.87 4.06
CA THR A 393 50.07 3.80 3.51
C THR A 393 51.32 3.67 4.39
N LYS A 394 52.39 3.08 3.84
CA LYS A 394 53.70 3.09 4.51
C LYS A 394 54.11 4.56 4.66
N PRO A 395 54.47 5.04 5.87
CA PRO A 395 55.11 6.34 5.98
C PRO A 395 56.49 6.28 5.33
N ASN A 396 56.82 7.26 4.50
CA ASN A 396 58.16 7.49 3.98
C ASN A 396 59.16 7.68 5.14
N PRO A 397 60.35 7.05 5.12
CA PRO A 397 61.38 7.32 6.10
C PRO A 397 62.25 8.48 5.59
N ALA A 398 62.16 9.65 6.22
CA ALA A 398 63.19 10.67 6.09
C ALA A 398 63.29 11.52 7.37
N ASN A 399 64.46 11.42 7.99
CA ASN A 399 65.09 12.34 8.92
C ASN A 399 64.42 12.63 10.26
N THR A 400 64.92 11.99 11.31
CA THR A 400 65.47 12.71 12.48
C THR A 400 66.52 11.87 13.20
N ASN A 401 67.63 12.54 13.52
CA ASN A 401 68.85 12.02 14.15
C ASN A 401 68.66 11.58 15.63
N HIS A 402 69.56 10.68 16.04
CA HIS A 402 70.12 10.45 17.38
C HIS A 402 69.53 9.32 18.28
N PRO A 403 70.39 8.72 19.15
CA PRO A 403 70.68 7.28 19.12
C PRO A 403 69.95 6.48 20.21
N VAL A 404 69.72 5.19 19.95
CA VAL A 404 69.26 4.24 20.96
C VAL A 404 70.32 3.14 21.10
N GLY A 405 70.75 2.95 22.35
CA GLY A 405 71.64 1.87 22.74
C GLY A 405 70.96 0.50 22.62
N THR A 406 71.81 -0.48 22.33
CA THR A 406 71.80 -1.91 22.71
C THR A 406 70.77 -2.26 23.80
N VAL A 407 70.07 -3.41 23.79
CA VAL A 407 70.60 -4.78 23.76
C VAL A 407 69.52 -5.77 23.29
N ASP A 408 70.00 -6.86 22.67
CA ASP A 408 69.34 -8.09 22.22
C ASP A 408 68.38 -8.77 23.20
N PHE A 409 67.41 -9.50 22.64
CA PHE A 409 66.93 -10.77 23.21
C PHE A 409 66.68 -11.80 22.10
N THR A 410 67.49 -12.86 22.12
CA THR A 410 67.24 -14.14 21.46
C THR A 410 66.17 -14.94 22.21
N THR A 411 65.38 -15.66 21.43
CA THR A 411 64.41 -16.70 21.78
C THR A 411 65.00 -17.81 22.63
N ASP A 412 64.21 -18.35 23.55
CA ASP A 412 64.13 -19.81 23.70
C ASP A 412 62.80 -20.31 24.31
N GLN A 413 62.52 -21.54 23.91
CA GLN A 413 61.31 -22.35 24.03
C GLN A 413 61.04 -22.83 25.48
N ASN A 414 59.78 -23.10 25.85
CA ASN A 414 59.23 -24.47 26.04
C ASN A 414 57.99 -24.52 26.97
N ASP A 415 57.06 -25.37 26.50
CA ASP A 415 56.31 -26.40 27.21
C ASP A 415 55.19 -26.14 28.24
N ASN A 416 54.13 -26.89 27.93
CA ASN A 416 53.16 -27.60 28.78
C ASN A 416 52.05 -26.81 29.46
N ALA A 417 50.81 -27.30 29.59
CA ALA A 417 50.04 -28.42 29.04
C ALA A 417 48.67 -28.32 29.74
N GLN A 418 47.70 -29.12 29.27
CA GLN A 418 46.43 -29.50 29.90
C GLN A 418 45.26 -28.51 29.80
N VAL A 419 44.00 -28.89 29.60
CA VAL A 419 43.21 -30.07 29.11
C VAL A 419 41.75 -29.72 29.49
N ASP A 420 40.76 -30.39 28.89
CA ASP A 420 39.31 -30.37 29.18
C ASP A 420 38.50 -29.21 28.55
N ASP A 421 37.29 -29.39 28.01
CA ASP A 421 36.45 -30.57 27.81
C ASP A 421 35.44 -30.31 26.68
N ASP A 422 34.88 -31.42 26.23
CA ASP A 422 33.81 -31.70 25.28
C ASP A 422 32.57 -30.78 25.31
N MET A 423 31.95 -30.57 24.13
CA MET A 423 30.54 -30.89 23.86
C MET A 423 29.91 -30.04 22.75
N SER A 424 29.63 -30.75 21.67
CA SER A 424 28.63 -30.48 20.64
C SER A 424 27.19 -30.38 21.17
N ARG A 425 26.33 -29.77 20.34
CA ARG A 425 24.86 -29.61 20.38
C ARG A 425 24.37 -28.41 21.18
N PHE A 426 23.50 -27.61 20.56
CA PHE A 426 22.07 -27.70 20.82
C PHE A 426 21.27 -27.01 19.70
N ASP A 427 20.09 -27.57 19.52
CA ASP A 427 18.97 -27.17 18.65
C ASP A 427 18.56 -25.69 18.77
#